data_AF-A0A3P4AU46-F1
#
_entry.id   AF-A0A3P4AU46-F1
#
_cell.length_a   1.000
_cell.length_b   1.000
_cell.length_c   1.000
_cell.angle_alpha   90.00
_cell.angle_beta   90.00
_cell.angle_gamma   90.00
#
_symmetry.space_group_name_H-M   'P 1'
#
loop_
_entity.id
_entity.type
_entity.pdbx_description
1 polymer ?
#
loop_
_entity_poly.entity_id
_entity_poly.type
_entity_poly.pdbx_seq_one_letter_code
_entity_poly.pdbx_strand_id
1 'polypeptide(L)'
;MTALLLPLAYLVGALPLGYWLARRRGVDLRTASPYTLGLESALRRLGLGLLLLSFLLDFLKGYLPLLLGRALGLDLAGLLALGVAVYLGHLYPLFFRDPWPLRAKGAGILLGILSGLPLPPALGLVPVALGLVLYALTGYASLAALGLPLGLLGVALFGGFGLAERLSALALFLLALWRYKENLGRILEGTEPKLGEPLPLPSEKQVVCAFLIHPLTVEDFWQSPRFRWLRPLVRLGLLKQEWIERLAERFRPMKVGEVRGVRTADGREVLCHLISAPLLPHQIKAKPELAVRRAIQGARLAKELGATVVGLGAFWSVVGEKGKRVQEAVPGIEVTNGGAYTAGTVRAAIPKILAHFAQSGKDLKGATAAVVGANGVVAFGIARQIAPLVGRLILVGRDLERLKRAAESLRKNLERKGEAPEILATTEIAAIREADLVFTATSDPAPVIYPEHVKPGAWIYDEGVPPDVHPSVREVPGVRVIPGGVVRLPGEARATLDLHFGAPDQVPACLAETMILAAEEAFDRKSLGGEVRAENVQFFVERAEALGFRVVE
;
A
#
# COMPACT_ATOMS: atom_id res chain seq x y z
N MET A 1 -21.53 12.02 42.78
CA MET A 1 -22.39 12.13 41.58
C MET A 1 -21.59 12.03 40.28
N THR A 2 -20.62 12.91 40.02
CA THR A 2 -19.76 12.87 38.81
C THR A 2 -19.15 11.50 38.55
N ALA A 3 -18.60 10.84 39.58
CA ALA A 3 -18.02 9.49 39.45
C ALA A 3 -19.00 8.41 38.97
N LEU A 4 -20.30 8.54 39.26
CA LEU A 4 -21.34 7.61 38.78
C LEU A 4 -21.78 7.94 37.34
N LEU A 5 -21.76 9.22 36.96
CA LEU A 5 -22.17 9.67 35.63
C LEU A 5 -21.09 9.40 34.56
N LEU A 6 -19.81 9.34 34.92
CA LEU A 6 -18.72 9.09 33.98
C LEU A 6 -18.84 7.72 33.27
N PRO A 7 -19.05 6.58 33.97
CA PRO A 7 -19.31 5.30 33.31
C PRO A 7 -20.54 5.34 32.41
N LEU A 8 -21.63 5.98 32.85
CA LEU A 8 -22.86 6.09 32.06
C LEU A 8 -22.65 6.90 30.78
N ALA A 9 -21.95 8.04 30.88
CA ALA A 9 -21.57 8.85 29.74
C ALA A 9 -20.71 8.08 28.73
N TYR A 10 -19.73 7.31 29.22
CA TYR A 10 -18.94 6.42 28.39
C TYR A 10 -19.80 5.35 27.69
N LEU A 11 -20.73 4.71 28.41
CA LEU A 11 -21.65 3.72 27.83
C LEU A 11 -22.55 4.32 26.75
N VAL A 12 -23.07 5.53 26.95
CA VAL A 12 -23.86 6.26 25.94
C VAL A 12 -23.00 6.53 24.70
N GLY A 13 -21.78 7.04 24.90
CA GLY A 13 -20.83 7.25 23.80
C GLY A 13 -20.51 5.97 23.02
N ALA A 14 -20.37 4.85 23.74
CA ALA A 14 -20.04 3.54 23.20
C ALA A 14 -21.13 2.89 22.36
N LEU A 15 -22.35 3.46 22.31
CA LEU A 15 -23.42 2.98 21.45
C LEU A 15 -23.13 3.32 19.97
N PRO A 16 -22.92 2.32 19.09
CA PRO A 16 -22.58 2.56 17.69
C PRO A 16 -23.85 2.80 16.86
N LEU A 17 -24.68 3.76 17.27
CA LEU A 17 -26.02 4.02 16.69
C LEU A 17 -25.99 4.27 15.18
N GLY A 18 -25.05 5.10 14.69
CA GLY A 18 -24.88 5.34 13.26
C GLY A 18 -24.52 4.07 12.47
N TYR A 19 -23.69 3.20 13.06
CA TYR A 19 -23.37 1.90 12.45
C TYR A 19 -24.58 0.98 12.38
N TRP A 20 -25.34 0.84 13.47
CA TRP A 20 -26.56 0.02 13.46
C TRP A 20 -27.58 0.52 12.45
N LEU A 21 -27.73 1.85 12.33
CA LEU A 21 -28.60 2.47 11.34
C LEU A 21 -28.17 2.17 9.90
N ALA A 22 -26.88 2.31 9.59
CA ALA A 22 -26.35 1.99 8.26
C ALA A 22 -26.45 0.49 7.94
N ARG A 23 -26.16 -0.37 8.92
CA ARG A 23 -26.25 -1.83 8.78
C ARG A 23 -27.66 -2.29 8.45
N ARG A 24 -28.69 -1.67 9.05
CA ARG A 24 -30.10 -1.94 8.73
C ARG A 24 -30.48 -1.59 7.29
N ARG A 25 -29.72 -0.68 6.65
CA ARG A 25 -29.85 -0.33 5.23
C ARG A 25 -28.91 -1.14 4.33
N GLY A 26 -28.29 -2.20 4.84
CA GLY A 26 -27.37 -3.06 4.09
C GLY A 26 -25.99 -2.46 3.86
N VAL A 27 -25.65 -1.32 4.48
CA VAL A 27 -24.36 -0.65 4.29
C VAL A 27 -23.43 -0.86 5.48
N ASP A 28 -22.18 -1.21 5.21
CA ASP A 28 -21.13 -1.31 6.22
C ASP A 28 -20.31 -0.01 6.31
N LEU A 29 -20.41 0.73 7.43
CA LEU A 29 -19.67 1.97 7.64
C LEU A 29 -18.15 1.79 7.68
N ARG A 30 -17.64 0.56 7.86
CA ARG A 30 -16.20 0.31 7.76
C ARG A 30 -15.70 0.60 6.34
N THR A 31 -16.50 0.26 5.34
CA THR A 31 -16.20 0.48 3.91
C THR A 31 -16.83 1.73 3.31
N ALA A 32 -17.67 2.44 4.07
CA ALA A 32 -18.38 3.63 3.60
C ALA A 32 -18.07 4.85 4.49
N SER A 33 -16.97 4.84 5.23
CA SER A 33 -16.64 5.89 6.20
C SER A 33 -16.27 7.20 5.50
N PRO A 34 -16.91 8.34 5.85
CA PRO A 34 -16.52 9.65 5.33
C PRO A 34 -15.10 10.05 5.75
N TYR A 35 -14.58 9.47 6.84
CA TYR A 35 -13.24 9.74 7.34
C TYR A 35 -12.12 9.00 6.59
N THR A 36 -12.49 8.01 5.77
CA THR A 36 -11.56 7.20 4.98
C THR A 36 -11.76 7.46 3.49
N LEU A 37 -13.01 7.46 3.01
CA LEU A 37 -13.36 7.71 1.61
C LEU A 37 -13.51 9.20 1.25
N GLY A 38 -13.58 10.09 2.24
CA GLY A 38 -14.00 11.47 2.02
C GLY A 38 -15.52 11.64 2.06
N LEU A 39 -15.97 12.87 2.30
CA LEU A 39 -17.38 13.18 2.51
C LEU A 39 -18.21 12.96 1.25
N GLU A 40 -17.71 13.36 0.09
CA GLU A 40 -18.40 13.25 -1.20
C GLU A 40 -18.65 11.78 -1.59
N SER A 41 -17.63 10.93 -1.50
CA SER A 41 -17.76 9.50 -1.82
C SER A 41 -18.61 8.76 -0.80
N ALA A 42 -18.55 9.15 0.48
CA ALA A 42 -19.45 8.63 1.49
C ALA A 42 -20.91 9.07 1.25
N LEU A 43 -21.14 10.31 0.78
CA LEU A 43 -22.46 10.82 0.42
C LEU A 43 -23.07 10.01 -0.71
N ARG A 44 -22.28 9.69 -1.74
CA ARG A 44 -22.71 8.82 -2.84
C ARG A 44 -23.04 7.40 -2.38
N ARG A 45 -22.27 6.83 -1.45
CA ARG A 45 -22.49 5.47 -0.93
C ARG A 45 -23.62 5.35 0.09
N LEU A 46 -23.78 6.34 0.97
CA LEU A 46 -24.70 6.30 2.11
C LEU A 46 -26.00 7.05 1.85
N GLY A 47 -25.97 8.06 0.97
CA GLY A 47 -27.04 9.03 0.80
C GLY A 47 -27.05 10.09 1.91
N LEU A 48 -27.58 11.27 1.59
CA LEU A 48 -27.61 12.43 2.49
C LEU A 48 -28.36 12.13 3.78
N GLY A 49 -29.52 11.50 3.68
CA GLY A 49 -30.37 11.21 4.84
C GLY A 49 -29.70 10.31 5.87
N LEU A 50 -29.00 9.25 5.45
CA LEU A 50 -28.29 8.35 6.37
C LEU A 50 -27.09 9.04 7.02
N LEU A 51 -26.34 9.85 6.27
CA LEU A 51 -25.22 10.62 6.82
C LEU A 51 -25.69 11.64 7.86
N LEU A 52 -26.70 12.45 7.53
CA LEU A 52 -27.24 13.45 8.45
C LEU A 52 -27.83 12.82 9.70
N LEU A 53 -28.59 11.73 9.56
CA LEU A 53 -29.18 11.04 10.70
C LEU A 53 -28.09 10.39 11.58
N SER A 54 -27.06 9.79 10.98
CA SER A 54 -25.92 9.25 11.74
C SER A 54 -25.16 10.35 12.49
N PHE A 55 -24.92 11.48 11.83
CA PHE A 55 -24.30 12.66 12.44
C PHE A 55 -25.14 13.21 13.59
N LEU A 56 -26.46 13.31 13.41
CA LEU A 56 -27.39 13.76 14.46
C LEU A 56 -27.38 12.82 15.67
N LEU A 57 -27.38 11.50 15.45
CA LEU A 57 -27.29 10.53 16.55
C LEU A 57 -25.95 10.65 17.31
N ASP A 58 -24.85 10.87 16.60
CA ASP A 58 -23.56 11.15 17.22
C ASP A 58 -23.56 12.49 17.98
N PHE A 59 -24.17 13.53 17.43
CA PHE A 59 -24.36 14.81 18.11
C PHE A 59 -25.16 14.67 19.40
N LEU A 60 -26.31 13.97 19.36
CA LEU A 60 -27.17 13.78 20.52
C LEU A 60 -26.48 12.99 21.63
N LYS A 61 -25.68 11.97 21.28
CA LYS A 61 -24.85 11.25 22.26
C LYS A 61 -23.83 12.16 22.95
N GLY A 62 -23.28 13.14 22.23
CA GLY A 62 -22.40 14.17 22.80
C GLY A 62 -23.14 15.17 23.69
N TYR A 63 -24.35 15.56 23.28
CA TYR A 63 -25.11 16.64 23.91
C TYR A 63 -25.89 16.20 25.17
N LEU A 64 -26.63 15.09 25.09
CA LEU A 64 -27.59 14.69 26.15
C LEU A 64 -26.92 14.38 27.50
N PRO A 65 -25.76 13.68 27.58
CA PRO A 65 -25.09 13.44 28.85
C PRO A 65 -24.66 14.73 29.55
N LEU A 66 -24.26 15.76 28.80
CA LEU A 66 -23.89 17.06 29.34
C LEU A 66 -25.12 17.83 29.82
N LEU A 67 -26.23 17.79 29.06
CA LEU A 67 -27.49 18.40 29.48
C LEU A 67 -28.00 17.78 30.79
N LEU A 68 -27.94 16.44 30.91
CA LEU A 68 -28.29 15.73 32.14
C LEU A 68 -27.34 16.10 33.28
N GLY A 69 -26.02 16.12 33.04
CA GLY A 69 -25.04 16.54 34.04
C GLY A 69 -25.33 17.95 34.57
N ARG A 70 -25.71 18.88 33.67
CA ARG A 70 -26.07 20.24 34.04
C ARG A 70 -27.36 20.29 34.86
N ALA A 71 -28.38 19.55 34.46
CA ALA A 71 -29.63 19.45 35.22
C ALA A 71 -29.42 18.87 36.63
N LEU A 72 -28.42 18.00 36.78
CA LEU A 72 -27.99 17.46 38.06
C LEU A 72 -27.01 18.37 38.83
N GLY A 73 -26.72 19.57 38.33
CA GLY A 73 -25.89 20.55 39.02
C GLY A 73 -24.38 20.31 38.96
N LEU A 74 -23.89 19.59 37.93
CA LEU A 74 -22.44 19.47 37.72
C LEU A 74 -21.86 20.83 37.32
N ASP A 75 -20.69 21.12 37.90
CA ASP A 75 -19.85 22.24 37.51
C ASP A 75 -19.23 22.01 36.12
N LEU A 76 -18.59 23.05 35.57
CA LEU A 76 -18.02 22.99 34.23
C LEU A 76 -16.92 21.92 34.11
N ALA A 77 -16.10 21.75 35.15
CA ALA A 77 -15.09 20.69 35.21
C ALA A 77 -15.75 19.30 35.11
N GLY A 78 -16.82 19.05 35.86
CA GLY A 78 -17.60 17.81 35.78
C GLY A 78 -18.22 17.57 34.40
N LEU A 79 -18.74 18.62 33.75
CA LEU A 79 -19.30 18.53 32.40
C LEU A 79 -18.25 18.23 31.33
N LEU A 80 -17.07 18.85 31.41
CA LEU A 80 -15.96 18.57 30.50
C LEU A 80 -15.42 17.14 30.70
N ALA A 81 -15.34 16.67 31.95
CA ALA A 81 -14.99 15.28 32.24
C ALA A 81 -16.02 14.29 31.65
N LEU A 82 -17.32 14.60 31.73
CA LEU A 82 -18.34 13.82 31.02
C LEU A 82 -18.13 13.84 29.51
N GLY A 83 -17.81 15.00 28.91
CA GLY A 83 -17.47 15.11 27.50
C GLY A 83 -16.32 14.19 27.09
N VAL A 84 -15.24 14.16 27.88
CA VAL A 84 -14.12 13.22 27.68
C VAL A 84 -14.60 11.77 27.72
N ALA A 85 -15.43 11.41 28.72
CA ALA A 85 -15.95 10.06 28.86
C ALA A 85 -16.83 9.62 27.67
N VAL A 86 -17.76 10.48 27.22
CA VAL A 86 -18.59 10.21 26.02
C VAL A 86 -17.72 10.02 24.79
N TYR A 87 -16.75 10.91 24.57
CA TYR A 87 -15.88 10.83 23.40
C TYR A 87 -15.03 9.55 23.41
N LEU A 88 -14.46 9.17 24.57
CA LEU A 88 -13.77 7.89 24.74
C LEU A 88 -14.68 6.70 24.43
N GLY A 89 -15.93 6.72 24.89
CA GLY A 89 -16.94 5.70 24.56
C GLY A 89 -17.12 5.56 23.05
N HIS A 90 -17.31 6.68 22.35
CA HIS A 90 -17.48 6.69 20.90
C HIS A 90 -16.26 6.15 20.14
N LEU A 91 -15.04 6.47 20.60
CA LEU A 91 -13.81 6.01 19.98
C LEU A 91 -13.54 4.52 20.21
N TYR A 92 -14.03 3.98 21.33
CA TYR A 92 -13.81 2.60 21.78
C TYR A 92 -15.14 1.95 22.21
N PRO A 93 -16.04 1.64 21.27
CA PRO A 93 -17.35 1.11 21.59
C PRO A 93 -17.25 -0.31 22.18
N LEU A 94 -17.55 -0.47 23.48
CA LEU A 94 -17.48 -1.77 24.19
C LEU A 94 -18.36 -2.86 23.57
N PHE A 95 -19.50 -2.47 23.01
CA PHE A 95 -20.47 -3.38 22.42
C PHE A 95 -20.03 -3.90 21.03
N PHE A 96 -18.81 -3.58 20.59
CA PHE A 96 -18.27 -3.97 19.30
C PHE A 96 -17.00 -4.82 19.48
N ARG A 97 -17.13 -6.15 19.32
CA ARG A 97 -16.02 -7.13 19.45
C ARG A 97 -15.56 -7.72 18.11
N ASP A 98 -15.73 -6.99 17.03
CA ASP A 98 -15.34 -7.45 15.69
C ASP A 98 -13.81 -7.29 15.49
N PRO A 99 -13.10 -8.29 14.94
CA PRO A 99 -11.67 -8.19 14.59
C PRO A 99 -11.35 -7.07 13.58
N TRP A 100 -12.36 -6.54 12.89
CA TRP A 100 -12.31 -5.34 12.05
C TRP A 100 -13.13 -4.20 12.69
N PRO A 101 -12.53 -3.43 13.62
CA PRO A 101 -13.24 -2.45 14.45
C PRO A 101 -13.65 -1.20 13.66
N LEU A 102 -14.66 -0.49 14.17
CA LEU A 102 -15.08 0.81 13.65
C LEU A 102 -13.99 1.87 13.87
N ARG A 103 -13.57 2.55 12.79
CA ARG A 103 -12.63 3.67 12.87
C ARG A 103 -13.35 5.00 13.07
N ALA A 104 -14.12 5.08 14.15
CA ALA A 104 -14.85 6.28 14.51
C ALA A 104 -13.89 7.44 14.88
N LYS A 105 -14.23 8.67 14.46
CA LYS A 105 -13.50 9.91 14.75
C LYS A 105 -14.36 11.00 15.40
N GLY A 106 -15.69 10.86 15.39
CA GLY A 106 -16.60 11.58 16.28
C GLY A 106 -16.74 13.09 16.10
N ALA A 107 -16.72 13.60 14.86
CA ALA A 107 -16.98 15.03 14.63
C ALA A 107 -18.35 15.48 15.18
N GLY A 108 -19.40 14.66 15.01
CA GLY A 108 -20.72 14.92 15.59
C GLY A 108 -20.71 14.93 17.13
N ILE A 109 -20.03 13.96 17.75
CA ILE A 109 -19.87 13.89 19.21
C ILE A 109 -19.17 15.15 19.75
N LEU A 110 -18.07 15.57 19.11
CA LEU A 110 -17.32 16.77 19.50
C LEU A 110 -18.20 18.02 19.44
N LEU A 111 -19.00 18.18 18.38
CA LEU A 111 -19.95 19.28 18.26
C LEU A 111 -21.09 19.21 19.29
N GLY A 112 -21.58 18.00 19.59
CA GLY A 112 -22.57 17.75 20.63
C GLY A 112 -22.06 18.12 22.02
N ILE A 113 -20.82 17.72 22.35
CA ILE A 113 -20.15 18.10 23.60
C ILE A 113 -20.07 19.62 23.70
N LEU A 114 -19.56 20.30 22.67
CA LEU A 114 -19.46 21.76 22.64
C LEU A 114 -20.81 22.45 22.89
N SER A 115 -21.87 21.94 22.24
CA SER A 115 -23.22 22.49 22.36
C SER A 115 -23.86 22.25 23.73
N GLY A 116 -23.40 21.23 24.46
CA GLY A 116 -23.87 20.88 25.80
C GLY A 116 -23.21 21.68 26.92
N LEU A 117 -22.08 22.35 26.65
CA LEU A 117 -21.37 23.14 27.66
C LEU A 117 -22.07 24.48 27.90
N PRO A 118 -22.21 24.93 29.17
CA PRO A 118 -22.83 26.20 29.52
C PRO A 118 -21.87 27.39 29.32
N LEU A 119 -21.24 27.48 28.14
CA LEU A 119 -20.34 28.57 27.80
C LEU A 119 -21.14 29.81 27.35
N PRO A 120 -20.66 31.03 27.62
CA PRO A 120 -21.19 32.24 26.99
C PRO A 120 -21.20 32.09 25.46
N PRO A 121 -22.22 32.57 24.74
CA PRO A 121 -22.33 32.40 23.29
C PRO A 121 -21.07 32.82 22.52
N ALA A 122 -20.45 33.93 22.90
CA ALA A 122 -19.22 34.41 22.29
C ALA A 122 -18.07 33.38 22.40
N LEU A 123 -17.89 32.74 23.56
CA LEU A 123 -16.86 31.73 23.77
C LEU A 123 -17.22 30.39 23.13
N GLY A 124 -18.51 30.01 23.17
CA GLY A 124 -19.00 28.76 22.56
C GLY A 124 -18.90 28.74 21.03
N LEU A 125 -18.92 29.91 20.38
CA LEU A 125 -18.78 30.01 18.92
C LEU A 125 -17.33 29.94 18.43
N VAL A 126 -16.33 30.25 19.26
CA VAL A 126 -14.91 30.22 18.86
C VAL A 126 -14.47 28.86 18.32
N PRO A 127 -14.76 27.72 18.97
CA PRO A 127 -14.41 26.39 18.44
C PRO A 127 -15.03 26.09 17.07
N VAL A 128 -16.29 26.47 16.88
CA VAL A 128 -17.01 26.27 15.62
C VAL A 128 -16.44 27.18 14.53
N ALA A 129 -16.19 28.45 14.84
CA ALA A 129 -15.58 29.41 13.94
C ALA A 129 -14.18 28.94 13.49
N LEU A 130 -13.34 28.46 14.42
CA LEU A 130 -12.03 27.92 14.07
C LEU A 130 -12.14 26.73 13.10
N GLY A 131 -13.05 25.78 13.38
CA GLY A 131 -13.30 24.65 12.48
C GLY A 131 -13.73 25.11 11.08
N LEU A 132 -14.64 26.08 10.99
CA LEU A 132 -15.11 26.64 9.72
C LEU A 132 -14.02 27.42 8.97
N VAL A 133 -13.17 28.18 9.68
CA VAL A 133 -12.05 28.90 9.07
C VAL A 133 -11.01 27.91 8.53
N LEU A 134 -10.62 26.90 9.32
CA LEU A 134 -9.71 25.86 8.86
C LEU A 134 -10.26 25.13 7.63
N TYR A 135 -11.56 24.87 7.63
CA TYR A 135 -12.24 24.32 6.46
C TYR A 135 -12.15 25.25 5.25
N ALA A 136 -12.56 26.51 5.38
CA ALA A 136 -12.59 27.47 4.29
C ALA A 136 -11.20 27.70 3.66
N LEU A 137 -10.14 27.67 4.47
CA LEU A 137 -8.77 27.90 4.01
C LEU A 137 -8.13 26.65 3.37
N THR A 138 -8.55 25.44 3.73
CA THR A 138 -7.82 24.20 3.35
C THR A 138 -8.63 23.21 2.52
N GLY A 139 -9.96 23.25 2.61
CA GLY A 139 -10.87 22.28 1.98
C GLY A 139 -10.95 20.91 2.69
N TYR A 140 -10.23 20.70 3.80
CA TYR A 140 -10.21 19.41 4.50
C TYR A 140 -11.21 19.33 5.66
N ALA A 141 -12.23 18.47 5.52
CA ALA A 141 -13.20 18.20 6.58
C ALA A 141 -12.54 17.63 7.86
N SER A 142 -11.41 16.91 7.73
CA SER A 142 -10.65 16.39 8.87
C SER A 142 -10.04 17.50 9.73
N LEU A 143 -9.56 18.59 9.13
CA LEU A 143 -9.03 19.75 9.87
C LEU A 143 -10.14 20.54 10.52
N ALA A 144 -11.29 20.68 9.84
CA ALA A 144 -12.48 21.31 10.41
C ALA A 144 -12.91 20.63 11.71
N ALA A 145 -13.00 19.29 11.70
CA ALA A 145 -13.38 18.52 12.87
C ALA A 145 -12.34 18.56 14.00
N LEU A 146 -11.04 18.61 13.67
CA LEU A 146 -9.96 18.77 14.65
C LEU A 146 -9.92 20.19 15.23
N GLY A 147 -10.38 21.18 14.47
CA GLY A 147 -10.54 22.58 14.90
C GLY A 147 -11.51 22.74 16.07
N LEU A 148 -12.52 21.87 16.20
CA LEU A 148 -13.48 21.91 17.31
C LEU A 148 -12.80 21.75 18.69
N PRO A 149 -12.12 20.62 19.00
CA PRO A 149 -11.45 20.48 20.29
C PRO A 149 -10.22 21.40 20.43
N LEU A 150 -9.57 21.79 19.33
CA LEU A 150 -8.46 22.76 19.36
C LEU A 150 -8.95 24.15 19.80
N GLY A 151 -10.07 24.61 19.26
CA GLY A 151 -10.65 25.89 19.63
C GLY A 151 -11.19 25.88 21.06
N LEU A 152 -11.74 24.75 21.52
CA LEU A 152 -12.10 24.58 22.94
C LEU A 152 -10.89 24.67 23.86
N LEU A 153 -9.77 24.05 23.48
CA LEU A 153 -8.51 24.16 24.22
C LEU A 153 -8.03 25.62 24.26
N GLY A 154 -8.11 26.35 23.15
CA GLY A 154 -7.81 27.79 23.11
C GLY A 154 -8.68 28.60 24.07
N VAL A 155 -10.00 28.39 24.02
CA VAL A 155 -10.95 29.03 24.95
C VAL A 155 -10.61 28.68 26.41
N ALA A 156 -10.29 27.42 26.71
CA ALA A 156 -9.93 27.00 28.06
C ALA A 156 -8.64 27.64 28.58
N LEU A 157 -7.63 27.81 27.71
CA LEU A 157 -6.33 28.39 28.07
C LEU A 157 -6.40 29.91 28.27
N PHE A 158 -7.18 30.62 27.45
CA PHE A 158 -7.21 32.09 27.43
C PHE A 158 -8.46 32.71 28.06
N GLY A 159 -9.50 31.93 28.31
CA GLY A 159 -10.79 32.40 28.85
C GLY A 159 -10.91 32.38 30.38
N GLY A 160 -9.79 32.26 31.11
CA GLY A 160 -9.79 32.31 32.57
C GLY A 160 -10.30 31.05 33.28
N PHE A 161 -10.40 29.91 32.59
CA PHE A 161 -10.87 28.65 33.17
C PHE A 161 -9.86 28.05 34.17
N GLY A 162 -10.34 27.22 35.09
CA GLY A 162 -9.53 26.49 36.06
C GLY A 162 -8.65 25.39 35.45
N LEU A 163 -7.81 24.78 36.28
CA LEU A 163 -6.87 23.74 35.85
C LEU A 163 -7.60 22.48 35.35
N ALA A 164 -8.68 22.07 36.01
CA ALA A 164 -9.42 20.86 35.65
C ALA A 164 -10.09 20.97 34.26
N GLU A 165 -10.63 22.14 33.94
CA GLU A 165 -11.22 22.46 32.65
C GLU A 165 -10.15 22.44 31.54
N ARG A 166 -9.00 23.07 31.78
CA ARG A 166 -7.87 23.08 30.85
C ARG A 166 -7.35 21.67 30.56
N LEU A 167 -7.18 20.85 31.59
CA LEU A 167 -6.74 19.46 31.43
C LEU A 167 -7.77 18.61 30.67
N SER A 168 -9.06 18.83 30.90
CA SER A 168 -10.12 18.11 30.19
C SER A 168 -10.21 18.52 28.71
N ALA A 169 -10.09 19.83 28.42
CA ALA A 169 -10.01 20.33 27.05
C ALA A 169 -8.76 19.81 26.32
N LEU A 170 -7.61 19.77 27.01
CA LEU A 170 -6.38 19.18 26.49
C LEU A 170 -6.56 17.68 26.21
N ALA A 171 -7.20 16.94 27.13
CA ALA A 171 -7.48 15.52 26.93
C ALA A 171 -8.37 15.28 25.70
N LEU A 172 -9.45 16.06 25.51
CA LEU A 172 -10.29 15.99 24.30
C LEU A 172 -9.48 16.26 23.03
N PHE A 173 -8.64 17.29 23.03
CA PHE A 173 -7.79 17.63 21.90
C PHE A 173 -6.78 16.52 21.58
N LEU A 174 -6.06 16.00 22.59
CA LEU A 174 -5.07 14.93 22.38
C LEU A 174 -5.72 13.63 21.89
N LEU A 175 -6.90 13.27 22.43
CA LEU A 175 -7.67 12.12 21.96
C LEU A 175 -8.10 12.30 20.50
N ALA A 176 -8.60 13.48 20.13
CA ALA A 176 -8.97 13.77 18.75
C ALA A 176 -7.74 13.75 17.83
N LEU A 177 -6.67 14.45 18.19
CA LEU A 177 -5.42 14.49 17.44
C LEU A 177 -4.88 13.08 17.16
N TRP A 178 -4.89 12.20 18.17
CA TRP A 178 -4.47 10.81 18.01
C TRP A 178 -5.32 10.03 17.00
N ARG A 179 -6.63 10.30 16.92
CA ARG A 179 -7.54 9.64 15.97
C ARG A 179 -7.47 10.24 14.57
N TYR A 180 -7.14 11.51 14.44
CA TYR A 180 -6.96 12.20 13.16
C TYR A 180 -5.54 12.10 12.58
N LYS A 181 -4.59 11.49 13.28
CA LYS A 181 -3.19 11.33 12.80
C LYS A 181 -3.07 10.71 11.41
N GLU A 182 -3.96 9.79 11.04
CA GLU A 182 -3.97 9.20 9.69
C GLU A 182 -4.44 10.20 8.62
N ASN A 183 -5.41 11.07 8.91
CA ASN A 183 -5.83 12.15 8.00
C ASN A 183 -4.74 13.19 7.85
N LEU A 184 -4.14 13.63 8.97
CA LEU A 184 -3.02 14.58 8.94
C LEU A 184 -1.87 14.02 8.10
N GLY A 185 -1.58 12.74 8.28
CA GLY A 185 -0.62 12.04 7.45
C GLY A 185 -0.95 12.05 5.96
N ARG A 186 -2.21 11.84 5.57
CA ARG A 186 -2.65 11.91 4.17
C ARG A 186 -2.67 13.33 3.62
N ILE A 187 -2.99 14.34 4.45
CA ILE A 187 -2.89 15.76 4.09
C ILE A 187 -1.43 16.10 3.73
N LEU A 188 -0.48 15.68 4.58
CA LEU A 188 0.95 15.90 4.33
C LEU A 188 1.43 15.24 3.04
N GLU A 189 0.82 14.12 2.65
CA GLU A 189 1.13 13.38 1.41
C GLU A 189 0.29 13.83 0.21
N GLY A 190 -0.64 14.78 0.38
CA GLY A 190 -1.54 15.23 -0.68
C GLY A 190 -2.57 14.19 -1.12
N THR A 191 -2.88 13.19 -0.27
CA THR A 191 -3.78 12.07 -0.60
C THR A 191 -5.10 12.07 0.20
N GLU A 192 -5.30 13.04 1.09
CA GLU A 192 -6.58 13.25 1.79
C GLU A 192 -7.58 13.91 0.83
N PRO A 193 -8.82 13.40 0.71
CA PRO A 193 -9.83 14.04 -0.11
C PRO A 193 -10.27 15.39 0.46
N LYS A 194 -10.39 16.39 -0.43
CA LYS A 194 -11.05 17.66 -0.14
C LYS A 194 -12.56 17.55 -0.38
N LEU A 195 -13.34 18.45 0.21
CA LEU A 195 -14.75 18.52 -0.16
C LEU A 195 -14.89 18.95 -1.64
N GLY A 196 -15.80 18.30 -2.37
CA GLY A 196 -15.96 18.50 -3.82
C GLY A 196 -15.03 17.64 -4.67
N GLU A 197 -14.00 17.02 -4.08
CA GLU A 197 -13.17 16.01 -4.74
C GLU A 197 -13.64 14.61 -4.33
N PRO A 198 -14.41 13.90 -5.17
CA PRO A 198 -14.71 12.50 -4.89
C PRO A 198 -13.41 11.69 -4.95
N LEU A 199 -13.14 10.87 -3.92
CA LEU A 199 -12.25 9.73 -4.16
C LEU A 199 -12.96 8.79 -5.15
N PRO A 200 -12.25 8.34 -6.19
CA PRO A 200 -12.73 7.31 -7.09
C PRO A 200 -13.41 6.18 -6.34
N LEU A 201 -14.61 5.81 -6.75
CA LEU A 201 -15.25 4.57 -6.34
C LEU A 201 -15.28 3.65 -7.57
N PRO A 202 -15.17 2.33 -7.37
CA PRO A 202 -15.32 1.39 -8.48
C PRO A 202 -16.63 1.64 -9.24
N SER A 203 -16.52 1.75 -10.57
CA SER A 203 -17.62 1.88 -11.53
C SER A 203 -17.15 1.38 -12.90
N GLU A 204 -18.04 1.31 -13.89
CA GLU A 204 -17.70 0.86 -15.25
C GLU A 204 -16.54 1.65 -15.89
N LYS A 205 -16.39 2.94 -15.55
CA LYS A 205 -15.36 3.83 -16.09
C LYS A 205 -14.16 4.01 -15.17
N GLN A 206 -14.22 3.47 -13.95
CA GLN A 206 -13.25 3.77 -12.91
C GLN A 206 -12.94 2.55 -12.05
N VAL A 207 -11.67 2.20 -12.04
CA VAL A 207 -11.13 1.06 -11.32
C VAL A 207 -10.39 1.57 -10.10
N VAL A 208 -10.65 0.96 -8.94
CA VAL A 208 -9.94 1.28 -7.70
C VAL A 208 -9.31 0.01 -7.17
N CYS A 209 -7.98 0.01 -7.07
CA CYS A 209 -7.22 -1.08 -6.47
C CYS A 209 -6.25 -0.53 -5.43
N ALA A 210 -5.56 -1.42 -4.72
CA ALA A 210 -4.52 -1.06 -3.78
C ALA A 210 -3.31 -1.98 -3.92
N PHE A 211 -2.15 -1.52 -3.51
CA PHE A 211 -0.92 -2.29 -3.56
C PHE A 211 -0.16 -2.13 -2.25
N LEU A 212 0.20 -3.25 -1.62
CA LEU A 212 1.02 -3.26 -0.43
C LEU A 212 2.49 -3.09 -0.82
N ILE A 213 3.10 -2.02 -0.30
CA ILE A 213 4.52 -1.72 -0.43
C ILE A 213 5.22 -1.83 0.92
N HIS A 214 6.55 -1.87 0.91
CA HIS A 214 7.37 -1.76 2.09
C HIS A 214 8.65 -0.97 1.77
N PRO A 215 9.26 -0.30 2.76
CA PRO A 215 10.59 0.26 2.59
C PRO A 215 11.58 -0.88 2.27
N LEU A 216 12.50 -0.66 1.32
CA LEU A 216 13.63 -1.56 1.08
C LEU A 216 14.75 -1.25 2.06
N THR A 217 14.94 0.03 2.36
CA THR A 217 15.94 0.55 3.29
C THR A 217 15.33 1.59 4.23
N VAL A 218 16.10 2.02 5.23
CA VAL A 218 15.67 3.10 6.13
C VAL A 218 15.47 4.42 5.38
N GLU A 219 16.20 4.66 4.28
CA GLU A 219 16.02 5.89 3.50
C GLU A 219 14.62 6.02 2.89
N ASP A 220 13.95 4.89 2.62
CA ASP A 220 12.59 4.89 2.06
C ASP A 220 11.53 5.42 3.03
N PHE A 221 11.79 5.35 4.35
CA PHE A 221 10.88 5.96 5.33
C PHE A 221 10.76 7.46 5.11
N TRP A 222 11.82 8.11 4.64
CA TRP A 222 11.90 9.57 4.50
C TRP A 222 11.18 10.10 3.27
N GLN A 223 10.79 9.21 2.35
CA GLN A 223 9.94 9.58 1.22
C GLN A 223 8.61 10.16 1.75
N SER A 224 8.02 9.53 2.77
CA SER A 224 6.83 10.07 3.43
C SER A 224 7.17 11.29 4.30
N PRO A 225 6.51 12.44 4.07
CA PRO A 225 6.70 13.63 4.91
C PRO A 225 6.41 13.38 6.40
N ARG A 226 5.63 12.34 6.73
CA ARG A 226 5.31 11.93 8.12
C ARG A 226 6.56 11.58 8.93
N PHE A 227 7.57 11.02 8.26
CA PHE A 227 8.78 10.51 8.91
C PHE A 227 10.05 11.26 8.48
N ARG A 228 10.00 12.07 7.41
CA ARG A 228 11.16 12.79 6.86
C ARG A 228 11.94 13.61 7.90
N TRP A 229 11.26 14.16 8.90
CA TRP A 229 11.89 14.94 9.98
C TRP A 229 12.82 14.11 10.89
N LEU A 230 12.67 12.78 10.91
CA LEU A 230 13.57 11.88 11.66
C LEU A 230 14.92 11.69 10.95
N ARG A 231 14.99 11.87 9.63
CA ARG A 231 16.20 11.67 8.81
C ARG A 231 17.45 12.38 9.37
N PRO A 232 17.43 13.69 9.70
CA PRO A 232 18.61 14.35 10.26
C PRO A 232 19.06 13.74 11.60
N LEU A 233 18.12 13.33 12.45
CA LEU A 233 18.44 12.73 13.75
C LEU A 233 19.15 11.37 13.60
N VAL A 234 18.77 10.60 12.60
CA VAL A 234 19.43 9.32 12.27
C VAL A 234 20.83 9.55 11.70
N ARG A 235 20.95 10.49 10.76
CA ARG A 235 22.24 10.82 10.13
C ARG A 235 23.27 11.39 11.11
N LEU A 236 22.81 12.14 12.10
CA LEU A 236 23.65 12.67 13.17
C LEU A 236 23.94 11.64 14.28
N GLY A 237 23.44 10.41 14.16
CA GLY A 237 23.63 9.35 15.16
C GLY A 237 22.84 9.54 16.46
N LEU A 238 21.97 10.56 16.53
CA LEU A 238 21.12 10.84 17.70
C LEU A 238 20.01 9.79 17.87
N LEU A 239 19.57 9.17 16.77
CA LEU A 239 18.64 8.04 16.77
C LEU A 239 19.26 6.86 16.05
N LYS A 240 19.46 5.75 16.76
CA LYS A 240 19.98 4.52 16.13
C LYS A 240 18.91 3.89 15.24
N GLN A 241 19.34 3.27 14.14
CA GLN A 241 18.47 2.60 13.18
C GLN A 241 17.59 1.52 13.82
N GLU A 242 18.10 0.76 14.79
CA GLU A 242 17.36 -0.33 15.44
C GLU A 242 16.12 0.18 16.18
N TRP A 243 16.15 1.42 16.67
CA TRP A 243 14.98 2.04 17.29
C TRP A 243 13.88 2.32 16.28
N ILE A 244 14.24 2.76 15.08
CA ILE A 244 13.29 3.00 14.00
C ILE A 244 12.66 1.69 13.60
N GLU A 245 13.46 0.64 13.38
CA GLU A 245 12.98 -0.68 13.01
C GLU A 245 12.01 -1.25 14.06
N ARG A 246 12.37 -1.15 15.35
CA ARG A 246 11.49 -1.57 16.46
C ARG A 246 10.20 -0.76 16.53
N LEU A 247 10.25 0.53 16.24
CA LEU A 247 9.08 1.39 16.22
C LEU A 247 8.17 1.06 15.01
N ALA A 248 8.78 0.79 13.86
CA ALA A 248 8.14 0.34 12.62
C ALA A 248 7.22 -0.86 12.86
N GLU A 249 7.67 -1.82 13.66
CA GLU A 249 6.89 -3.02 14.03
C GLU A 249 5.60 -2.72 14.77
N ARG A 250 5.46 -1.53 15.39
CA ARG A 250 4.25 -1.12 16.11
C ARG A 250 3.24 -0.43 15.20
N PHE A 251 3.68 0.15 14.09
CA PHE A 251 2.80 0.88 13.18
C PHE A 251 1.86 -0.02 12.39
N ARG A 252 0.60 0.41 12.28
CA ARG A 252 -0.38 -0.21 11.40
C ARG A 252 -0.15 0.22 9.96
N PRO A 253 -0.59 -0.59 8.97
CA PRO A 253 -0.55 -0.19 7.57
C PRO A 253 -1.29 1.13 7.36
N MET A 254 -0.74 1.95 6.47
CA MET A 254 -1.25 3.28 6.18
C MET A 254 -1.15 3.58 4.69
N LYS A 255 -2.14 4.30 4.14
CA LYS A 255 -2.01 4.90 2.80
C LYS A 255 -0.89 5.93 2.88
N VAL A 256 0.13 5.78 2.04
CA VAL A 256 1.30 6.67 1.96
C VAL A 256 1.44 7.36 0.61
N GLY A 257 0.65 6.93 -0.37
CA GLY A 257 0.71 7.41 -1.73
C GLY A 257 -0.33 6.74 -2.62
N GLU A 258 -0.18 6.93 -3.92
CA GLU A 258 -1.05 6.40 -4.95
C GLU A 258 -0.37 6.46 -6.33
N VAL A 259 -0.91 5.69 -7.27
CA VAL A 259 -0.64 5.81 -8.70
C VAL A 259 -1.90 6.37 -9.36
N ARG A 260 -1.77 7.54 -9.98
CA ARG A 260 -2.85 8.28 -10.67
C ARG A 260 -2.52 8.44 -12.15
N GLY A 261 -3.49 8.94 -12.93
CA GLY A 261 -3.28 9.27 -14.36
C GLY A 261 -3.27 8.05 -15.29
N VAL A 262 -3.48 6.85 -14.74
CA VAL A 262 -3.57 5.63 -15.54
C VAL A 262 -4.90 5.65 -16.29
N ARG A 263 -4.81 5.76 -17.61
CA ARG A 263 -5.97 5.70 -18.50
C ARG A 263 -5.75 4.59 -19.51
N THR A 264 -6.51 3.52 -19.34
CA THR A 264 -6.46 2.35 -20.23
C THR A 264 -6.92 2.70 -21.64
N ALA A 265 -6.51 1.90 -22.62
CA ALA A 265 -6.82 2.14 -24.03
C ALA A 265 -8.33 2.14 -24.34
N ASP A 266 -9.14 1.42 -23.55
CA ASP A 266 -10.61 1.44 -23.64
C ASP A 266 -11.28 2.55 -22.82
N GLY A 267 -10.49 3.45 -22.23
CA GLY A 267 -10.95 4.68 -21.63
C GLY A 267 -11.24 4.62 -20.13
N ARG A 268 -11.02 3.48 -19.46
CA ARG A 268 -11.18 3.37 -18.00
C ARG A 268 -10.03 4.03 -17.27
N GLU A 269 -10.34 4.76 -16.20
CA GLU A 269 -9.36 5.34 -15.28
C GLU A 269 -9.03 4.35 -14.15
N VAL A 270 -7.75 4.17 -13.85
CA VAL A 270 -7.31 3.29 -12.76
C VAL A 270 -6.64 4.13 -11.67
N LEU A 271 -7.19 4.06 -10.45
CA LEU A 271 -6.54 4.57 -9.25
C LEU A 271 -5.99 3.39 -8.43
N CYS A 272 -4.70 3.42 -8.14
CA CYS A 272 -4.08 2.44 -7.24
C CYS A 272 -3.61 3.12 -5.96
N HIS A 273 -4.13 2.72 -4.80
CA HIS A 273 -3.65 3.18 -3.51
C HIS A 273 -2.36 2.46 -3.08
N LEU A 274 -1.32 3.21 -2.71
CA LEU A 274 -0.10 2.63 -2.15
C LEU A 274 -0.22 2.57 -0.62
N ILE A 275 -0.26 1.35 -0.09
CA ILE A 275 -0.39 1.08 1.34
C ILE A 275 0.94 0.55 1.86
N SER A 276 1.58 1.31 2.74
CA SER A 276 2.79 0.86 3.40
C SER A 276 2.47 0.25 4.75
N ALA A 277 2.92 -0.99 4.94
CA ALA A 277 3.19 -1.54 6.26
C ALA A 277 4.71 -1.39 6.47
N PRO A 278 5.16 -0.51 7.38
CA PRO A 278 6.54 -0.05 7.41
C PRO A 278 7.48 -1.08 8.04
N LEU A 279 7.56 -2.29 7.48
CA LEU A 279 8.50 -3.34 7.87
C LEU A 279 9.59 -3.46 6.81
N LEU A 280 10.84 -3.57 7.23
CA LEU A 280 11.95 -3.83 6.31
C LEU A 280 11.99 -5.31 5.86
N PRO A 281 12.70 -5.62 4.76
CA PRO A 281 12.78 -6.98 4.20
C PRO A 281 13.15 -8.07 5.23
N HIS A 282 14.13 -7.80 6.10
CA HIS A 282 14.57 -8.75 7.12
C HIS A 282 13.52 -8.94 8.22
N GLN A 283 12.74 -7.90 8.56
CA GLN A 283 11.66 -7.99 9.55
C GLN A 283 10.50 -8.83 9.02
N ILE A 284 10.15 -8.68 7.74
CA ILE A 284 9.11 -9.49 7.08
C ILE A 284 9.51 -10.97 7.11
N LYS A 285 10.77 -11.28 6.76
CA LYS A 285 11.31 -12.66 6.77
C LYS A 285 11.42 -13.24 8.18
N ALA A 286 11.94 -12.48 9.13
CA ALA A 286 12.19 -12.96 10.49
C ALA A 286 10.92 -13.09 11.34
N LYS A 287 9.85 -12.35 11.01
CA LYS A 287 8.60 -12.30 11.80
C LYS A 287 7.37 -12.60 10.93
N PRO A 288 7.22 -13.84 10.44
CA PRO A 288 6.17 -14.19 9.47
C PRO A 288 4.75 -13.92 10.00
N GLU A 289 4.45 -14.24 11.26
CA GLU A 289 3.11 -13.99 11.84
C GLU A 289 2.79 -12.50 11.97
N LEU A 290 3.80 -11.67 12.29
CA LEU A 290 3.65 -10.22 12.26
C LEU A 290 3.37 -9.75 10.83
N ALA A 291 4.12 -10.24 9.84
CA ALA A 291 3.94 -9.89 8.44
C ALA A 291 2.53 -10.26 7.95
N VAL A 292 2.03 -11.47 8.26
CA VAL A 292 0.66 -11.89 7.93
C VAL A 292 -0.36 -10.94 8.56
N ARG A 293 -0.20 -10.62 9.85
CA ARG A 293 -1.10 -9.69 10.54
C ARG A 293 -1.10 -8.30 9.90
N ARG A 294 0.07 -7.80 9.46
CA ARG A 294 0.17 -6.52 8.75
C ARG A 294 -0.45 -6.58 7.35
N ALA A 295 -0.25 -7.67 6.62
CA ALA A 295 -0.88 -7.87 5.31
C ALA A 295 -2.42 -7.89 5.41
N ILE A 296 -2.98 -8.60 6.40
CA ILE A 296 -4.43 -8.61 6.69
C ILE A 296 -4.94 -7.20 7.02
N GLN A 297 -4.21 -6.45 7.85
CA GLN A 297 -4.58 -5.07 8.16
C GLN A 297 -4.51 -4.15 6.93
N GLY A 298 -3.55 -4.38 6.03
CA GLY A 298 -3.40 -3.64 4.78
C GLY A 298 -4.53 -3.93 3.80
N ALA A 299 -4.89 -5.20 3.63
CA ALA A 299 -6.03 -5.62 2.81
C ALA A 299 -7.36 -5.07 3.34
N ARG A 300 -7.56 -5.04 4.67
CA ARG A 300 -8.72 -4.36 5.27
C ARG A 300 -8.72 -2.87 4.95
N LEU A 301 -7.58 -2.18 5.11
CA LEU A 301 -7.46 -0.76 4.76
C LEU A 301 -7.73 -0.52 3.26
N ALA A 302 -7.24 -1.37 2.37
CA ALA A 302 -7.54 -1.31 0.94
C ALA A 302 -9.06 -1.37 0.69
N LYS A 303 -9.75 -2.32 1.34
CA LYS A 303 -11.21 -2.44 1.26
C LYS A 303 -11.93 -1.21 1.84
N GLU A 304 -11.44 -0.65 2.95
CA GLU A 304 -11.96 0.59 3.53
C GLU A 304 -11.78 1.81 2.60
N LEU A 305 -10.75 1.79 1.75
CA LEU A 305 -10.47 2.80 0.73
C LEU A 305 -11.24 2.56 -0.58
N GLY A 306 -12.08 1.52 -0.65
CA GLY A 306 -12.92 1.24 -1.80
C GLY A 306 -12.25 0.38 -2.90
N ALA A 307 -11.06 -0.17 -2.64
CA ALA A 307 -10.39 -1.05 -3.59
C ALA A 307 -11.11 -2.40 -3.75
N THR A 308 -11.19 -2.91 -4.98
CA THR A 308 -11.71 -4.25 -5.31
C THR A 308 -10.62 -5.33 -5.26
N VAL A 309 -9.39 -4.95 -5.59
CA VAL A 309 -8.21 -5.81 -5.59
C VAL A 309 -7.10 -5.19 -4.73
N VAL A 310 -6.38 -6.04 -4.00
CA VAL A 310 -5.14 -5.69 -3.30
C VAL A 310 -3.98 -6.58 -3.74
N GLY A 311 -2.92 -5.95 -4.25
CA GLY A 311 -1.69 -6.63 -4.62
C GLY A 311 -0.71 -6.75 -3.45
N LEU A 312 -0.06 -7.91 -3.35
CA LEU A 312 1.03 -8.19 -2.41
C LEU A 312 2.36 -8.22 -3.16
N GLY A 313 3.00 -7.05 -3.26
CA GLY A 313 4.27 -6.88 -3.99
C GLY A 313 5.52 -7.29 -3.20
N ALA A 314 6.62 -7.51 -3.92
CA ALA A 314 7.95 -7.73 -3.37
C ALA A 314 7.94 -8.76 -2.22
N PHE A 315 8.39 -8.41 -1.01
CA PHE A 315 8.45 -9.35 0.11
C PHE A 315 7.06 -9.70 0.67
N TRP A 316 6.00 -8.93 0.37
CA TRP A 316 4.63 -9.30 0.72
C TRP A 316 4.11 -10.48 -0.10
N SER A 317 4.63 -10.70 -1.32
CA SER A 317 4.16 -11.74 -2.25
C SER A 317 4.28 -13.17 -1.68
N VAL A 318 5.18 -13.37 -0.71
CA VAL A 318 5.41 -14.67 -0.07
C VAL A 318 4.70 -14.82 1.28
N VAL A 319 4.11 -13.74 1.80
CA VAL A 319 3.49 -13.71 3.13
C VAL A 319 2.18 -14.49 3.14
N GLY A 320 1.97 -15.27 4.20
CA GLY A 320 0.70 -15.96 4.44
C GLY A 320 0.36 -16.98 3.37
N GLU A 321 1.31 -17.85 3.03
CA GLU A 321 1.19 -18.86 1.96
C GLU A 321 0.91 -18.20 0.60
N LYS A 322 1.75 -17.20 0.27
CA LYS A 322 1.63 -16.39 -0.94
C LYS A 322 0.24 -15.77 -1.12
N GLY A 323 -0.29 -15.21 -0.04
CA GLY A 323 -1.55 -14.45 0.00
C GLY A 323 -2.79 -15.22 0.47
N LYS A 324 -2.77 -16.56 0.54
CA LYS A 324 -3.97 -17.36 0.90
C LYS A 324 -4.56 -16.97 2.26
N ARG A 325 -3.73 -16.90 3.30
CA ARG A 325 -4.16 -16.50 4.65
C ARG A 325 -4.72 -15.08 4.69
N VAL A 326 -4.25 -14.19 3.80
CA VAL A 326 -4.73 -12.81 3.69
C VAL A 326 -6.11 -12.78 3.03
N GLN A 327 -6.28 -13.54 1.95
CA GLN A 327 -7.55 -13.68 1.23
C GLN A 327 -8.66 -14.24 2.15
N GLU A 328 -8.36 -15.29 2.91
CA GLU A 328 -9.30 -15.92 3.85
C GLU A 328 -9.73 -14.95 4.96
N ALA A 329 -8.79 -14.15 5.48
CA ALA A 329 -9.04 -13.24 6.60
C ALA A 329 -9.78 -11.94 6.21
N VAL A 330 -9.89 -11.65 4.91
CA VAL A 330 -10.54 -10.42 4.39
C VAL A 330 -11.43 -10.78 3.19
N PRO A 331 -12.57 -11.45 3.41
CA PRO A 331 -13.50 -11.74 2.33
C PRO A 331 -14.06 -10.45 1.70
N GLY A 332 -14.30 -10.46 0.40
CA GLY A 332 -14.86 -9.33 -0.36
C GLY A 332 -13.84 -8.26 -0.78
N ILE A 333 -12.55 -8.61 -0.79
CA ILE A 333 -11.52 -7.98 -1.62
C ILE A 333 -10.67 -9.10 -2.22
N GLU A 334 -10.24 -8.95 -3.46
CA GLU A 334 -9.43 -9.95 -4.13
C GLU A 334 -7.95 -9.72 -3.86
N VAL A 335 -7.23 -10.78 -3.49
CA VAL A 335 -5.79 -10.73 -3.20
C VAL A 335 -5.03 -11.36 -4.35
N THR A 336 -4.01 -10.66 -4.86
CA THR A 336 -3.03 -11.24 -5.80
C THR A 336 -1.60 -11.01 -5.34
N ASN A 337 -0.72 -11.97 -5.60
CA ASN A 337 0.73 -11.84 -5.40
C ASN A 337 1.48 -11.39 -6.67
N GLY A 338 0.78 -11.23 -7.80
CA GLY A 338 1.36 -10.70 -9.03
C GLY A 338 2.24 -11.66 -9.83
N GLY A 339 2.26 -12.94 -9.47
CA GLY A 339 3.20 -13.92 -10.05
C GLY A 339 2.94 -14.24 -11.53
N ALA A 340 1.70 -14.18 -12.00
CA ALA A 340 1.35 -14.57 -13.36
C ALA A 340 1.84 -13.54 -14.39
N TYR A 341 1.60 -12.25 -14.16
CA TYR A 341 2.03 -11.22 -15.08
C TYR A 341 3.53 -10.96 -14.98
N THR A 342 4.18 -11.11 -13.82
CA THR A 342 5.66 -11.12 -13.74
C THR A 342 6.26 -12.24 -14.61
N ALA A 343 5.67 -13.44 -14.61
CA ALA A 343 6.09 -14.48 -15.55
C ALA A 343 5.74 -14.12 -17.01
N GLY A 344 4.65 -13.39 -17.22
CA GLY A 344 4.21 -12.87 -18.50
C GLY A 344 5.16 -11.84 -19.10
N THR A 345 5.70 -10.92 -18.30
CA THR A 345 6.64 -9.90 -18.77
C THR A 345 7.92 -10.53 -19.27
N VAL A 346 8.43 -11.55 -18.59
CA VAL A 346 9.57 -12.36 -19.06
C VAL A 346 9.26 -12.96 -20.44
N ARG A 347 8.09 -13.59 -20.59
CA ARG A 347 7.66 -14.22 -21.84
C ARG A 347 7.47 -13.20 -22.97
N ALA A 348 7.06 -11.98 -22.65
CA ALA A 348 6.84 -10.90 -23.62
C ALA A 348 8.15 -10.19 -24.01
N ALA A 349 9.08 -10.00 -23.06
CA ALA A 349 10.31 -9.25 -23.26
C ALA A 349 11.38 -10.04 -24.03
N ILE A 350 11.59 -11.32 -23.68
CA ILE A 350 12.69 -12.12 -24.24
C ILE A 350 12.68 -12.12 -25.79
N PRO A 351 11.57 -12.44 -26.49
CA PRO A 351 11.58 -12.48 -27.95
C PRO A 351 12.01 -11.16 -28.59
N LYS A 352 11.61 -10.03 -27.99
CA LYS A 352 11.95 -8.70 -28.49
C LYS A 352 13.38 -8.30 -28.18
N ILE A 353 13.88 -8.61 -26.98
CA ILE A 353 15.31 -8.42 -26.64
C ILE A 353 16.18 -9.17 -27.65
N LEU A 354 15.84 -10.43 -27.94
CA LEU A 354 16.57 -11.25 -28.90
C LEU A 354 16.45 -10.71 -30.33
N ALA A 355 15.28 -10.21 -30.74
CA ALA A 355 15.11 -9.58 -32.05
C ALA A 355 15.96 -8.31 -32.21
N HIS A 356 15.99 -7.43 -31.21
CA HIS A 356 16.84 -6.24 -31.22
C HIS A 356 18.33 -6.60 -31.18
N PHE A 357 18.70 -7.64 -30.42
CA PHE A 357 20.07 -8.15 -30.39
C PHE A 357 20.50 -8.65 -31.78
N ALA A 358 19.63 -9.40 -32.48
CA ALA A 358 19.89 -9.85 -33.84
C ALA A 358 20.03 -8.69 -34.84
N GLN A 359 19.18 -7.66 -34.71
CA GLN A 359 19.27 -6.43 -35.54
C GLN A 359 20.55 -5.63 -35.32
N SER A 360 21.24 -5.81 -34.19
CA SER A 360 22.56 -5.21 -33.94
C SER A 360 23.71 -5.87 -34.72
N GLY A 361 23.40 -6.80 -35.62
CA GLY A 361 24.36 -7.51 -36.46
C GLY A 361 25.00 -8.74 -35.80
N LYS A 362 24.47 -9.17 -34.63
CA LYS A 362 24.97 -10.34 -33.89
C LYS A 362 24.08 -11.55 -34.13
N ASP A 363 24.66 -12.69 -34.53
CA ASP A 363 23.93 -13.94 -34.71
C ASP A 363 23.63 -14.61 -33.36
N LEU A 364 22.37 -15.01 -33.14
CA LEU A 364 21.95 -15.71 -31.94
C LEU A 364 22.54 -17.12 -31.87
N LYS A 365 22.62 -17.85 -32.99
CA LYS A 365 23.15 -19.21 -33.01
C LYS A 365 24.65 -19.26 -32.73
N GLY A 366 25.38 -18.18 -32.99
CA GLY A 366 26.78 -17.99 -32.57
C GLY A 366 26.96 -17.35 -31.18
N ALA A 367 25.90 -16.84 -30.54
CA ALA A 367 26.00 -16.13 -29.28
C ALA A 367 26.06 -17.06 -28.06
N THR A 368 26.71 -16.58 -27.00
CA THR A 368 26.67 -17.21 -25.67
C THR A 368 25.69 -16.46 -24.78
N ALA A 369 24.72 -17.17 -24.20
CA ALA A 369 23.85 -16.63 -23.17
C ALA A 369 24.18 -17.20 -21.79
N ALA A 370 24.01 -16.39 -20.74
CA ALA A 370 24.10 -16.82 -19.36
C ALA A 370 22.76 -16.59 -18.63
N VAL A 371 22.39 -17.53 -17.76
CA VAL A 371 21.24 -17.43 -16.86
C VAL A 371 21.71 -17.55 -15.42
N VAL A 372 21.65 -16.45 -14.68
CA VAL A 372 22.07 -16.35 -13.28
C VAL A 372 20.87 -16.58 -12.35
N GLY A 373 21.07 -17.42 -11.33
CA GLY A 373 20.00 -17.88 -10.46
C GLY A 373 19.24 -19.10 -11.00
N ALA A 374 19.82 -19.85 -11.94
CA ALA A 374 19.17 -20.93 -12.69
C ALA A 374 18.64 -22.11 -11.84
N ASN A 375 18.98 -22.19 -10.54
CA ASN A 375 18.30 -23.10 -9.62
C ASN A 375 16.84 -22.69 -9.33
N GLY A 376 16.48 -21.42 -9.54
CA GLY A 376 15.17 -20.83 -9.31
C GLY A 376 14.20 -21.05 -10.47
N VAL A 377 12.90 -20.98 -10.16
CA VAL A 377 11.83 -21.28 -11.13
C VAL A 377 11.77 -20.26 -12.28
N VAL A 378 11.91 -18.96 -11.96
CA VAL A 378 11.89 -17.87 -12.96
C VAL A 378 13.09 -17.99 -13.90
N ALA A 379 14.31 -18.00 -13.34
CA ALA A 379 15.55 -18.15 -14.11
C ALA A 379 15.55 -19.43 -14.96
N PHE A 380 15.11 -20.56 -14.41
CA PHE A 380 15.03 -21.78 -15.21
C PHE A 380 13.98 -21.72 -16.34
N GLY A 381 12.86 -21.02 -16.10
CA GLY A 381 11.88 -20.71 -17.15
C GLY A 381 12.50 -19.87 -18.28
N ILE A 382 13.33 -18.88 -17.93
CA ILE A 382 14.10 -18.07 -18.87
C ILE A 382 15.08 -18.96 -19.67
N ALA A 383 15.84 -19.81 -18.98
CA ALA A 383 16.77 -20.76 -19.62
C ALA A 383 16.07 -21.66 -20.65
N ARG A 384 14.86 -22.16 -20.35
CA ARG A 384 14.06 -22.97 -21.28
C ARG A 384 13.66 -22.22 -22.54
N GLN A 385 13.43 -20.91 -22.46
CA GLN A 385 13.05 -20.09 -23.63
C GLN A 385 14.26 -19.76 -24.50
N ILE A 386 15.43 -19.53 -23.90
CA ILE A 386 16.63 -19.08 -24.61
C ILE A 386 17.44 -20.24 -25.16
N ALA A 387 17.49 -21.39 -24.47
CA ALA A 387 18.31 -22.52 -24.89
C ALA A 387 18.14 -22.94 -26.36
N PRO A 388 16.92 -23.00 -26.94
CA PRO A 388 16.71 -23.29 -28.37
C PRO A 388 17.39 -22.31 -29.33
N LEU A 389 17.62 -21.07 -28.88
CA LEU A 389 17.91 -19.93 -29.74
C LEU A 389 19.41 -19.60 -29.81
N VAL A 390 20.19 -20.06 -28.84
CA VAL A 390 21.61 -19.71 -28.69
C VAL A 390 22.53 -20.87 -29.01
N GLY A 391 23.80 -20.58 -29.34
CA GLY A 391 24.82 -21.61 -29.55
C GLY A 391 25.31 -22.24 -28.25
N ARG A 392 25.40 -21.41 -27.19
CA ARG A 392 25.88 -21.82 -25.87
C ARG A 392 25.08 -21.17 -24.75
N LEU A 393 24.78 -21.95 -23.73
CA LEU A 393 24.03 -21.54 -22.55
C LEU A 393 24.80 -21.86 -21.26
N ILE A 394 25.09 -20.84 -20.47
CA ILE A 394 25.73 -20.94 -19.17
C ILE A 394 24.65 -20.82 -18.09
N LEU A 395 24.50 -21.84 -17.26
CA LEU A 395 23.60 -21.86 -16.11
C LEU A 395 24.41 -21.64 -14.84
N VAL A 396 24.15 -20.53 -14.15
CA VAL A 396 24.83 -20.15 -12.91
C VAL A 396 23.86 -20.22 -11.73
N GLY A 397 24.30 -20.81 -10.62
CA GLY A 397 23.51 -20.93 -9.39
C GLY A 397 24.34 -21.35 -8.19
N ARG A 398 23.69 -21.74 -7.09
CA ARG A 398 24.35 -22.08 -5.83
C ARG A 398 24.44 -23.59 -5.57
N ASP A 399 23.57 -24.37 -6.22
CA ASP A 399 23.50 -25.82 -6.07
C ASP A 399 23.85 -26.47 -7.41
N LEU A 400 25.10 -26.93 -7.52
CA LEU A 400 25.65 -27.52 -8.73
C LEU A 400 24.89 -28.78 -9.16
N GLU A 401 24.50 -29.63 -8.21
CA GLU A 401 23.82 -30.89 -8.52
C GLU A 401 22.41 -30.62 -9.08
N ARG A 402 21.71 -29.63 -8.52
CA ARG A 402 20.43 -29.19 -9.07
C ARG A 402 20.60 -28.53 -10.45
N LEU A 403 21.67 -27.78 -10.68
CA LEU A 403 21.96 -27.21 -12.01
C LEU A 403 22.26 -28.30 -13.05
N LYS A 404 23.07 -29.30 -12.71
CA LYS A 404 23.38 -30.42 -13.61
C LYS A 404 22.12 -31.16 -14.02
N ARG A 405 21.24 -31.48 -13.07
CA ARG A 405 19.92 -32.09 -13.36
C ARG A 405 19.05 -31.22 -14.28
N ALA A 406 19.05 -29.91 -14.04
CA ALA A 406 18.31 -28.94 -14.83
C ALA A 406 18.86 -28.85 -16.27
N ALA A 407 20.19 -28.81 -16.41
CA ALA A 407 20.89 -28.82 -17.70
C ALA A 407 20.63 -30.11 -18.47
N GLU A 408 20.69 -31.28 -17.82
CA GLU A 408 20.40 -32.57 -18.45
C GLU A 408 18.94 -32.66 -18.91
N SER A 409 17.99 -32.16 -18.11
CA SER A 409 16.58 -32.06 -18.50
C SER A 409 16.39 -31.14 -19.72
N LEU A 410 17.08 -30.00 -19.77
CA LEU A 410 17.07 -29.12 -20.94
C LEU A 410 17.63 -29.83 -22.17
N ARG A 411 18.81 -30.46 -22.07
CA ARG A 411 19.45 -31.19 -23.18
C ARG A 411 18.52 -32.26 -23.74
N LYS A 412 17.97 -33.15 -22.90
CA LYS A 412 17.06 -34.22 -23.34
C LYS A 412 15.83 -33.68 -24.09
N ASN A 413 15.34 -32.51 -23.71
CA ASN A 413 14.18 -31.89 -24.38
C ASN A 413 14.54 -31.23 -25.72
N LEU A 414 15.76 -30.70 -25.85
CA LEU A 414 16.25 -30.02 -27.07
C LEU A 414 16.78 -31.02 -28.10
N GLU A 415 17.48 -32.08 -27.66
CA GLU A 415 17.95 -33.17 -28.52
C GLU A 415 16.80 -33.85 -29.25
N ARG A 416 15.66 -34.04 -28.58
CA ARG A 416 14.41 -34.55 -29.20
C ARG A 416 13.88 -33.66 -30.33
N LYS A 417 14.29 -32.40 -30.40
CA LYS A 417 13.91 -31.41 -31.40
C LYS A 417 15.02 -31.15 -32.44
N GLY A 418 16.14 -31.88 -32.37
CA GLY A 418 17.30 -31.68 -33.25
C GLY A 418 18.13 -30.44 -32.92
N GLU A 419 17.97 -29.86 -31.73
CA GLU A 419 18.72 -28.71 -31.25
C GLU A 419 19.72 -29.14 -30.18
N ALA A 420 20.99 -28.76 -30.30
CA ALA A 420 22.03 -29.15 -29.34
C ALA A 420 22.93 -27.96 -28.97
N PRO A 421 22.43 -26.97 -28.20
CA PRO A 421 23.29 -25.94 -27.65
C PRO A 421 24.29 -26.55 -26.66
N GLU A 422 25.49 -26.00 -26.60
CA GLU A 422 26.43 -26.33 -25.53
C GLU A 422 25.87 -25.76 -24.21
N ILE A 423 25.59 -26.60 -23.22
CA ILE A 423 25.11 -26.16 -21.90
C ILE A 423 26.23 -26.33 -20.87
N LEU A 424 26.61 -25.26 -20.18
CA LEU A 424 27.54 -25.29 -19.05
C LEU A 424 26.75 -25.06 -17.75
N ALA A 425 26.90 -25.94 -16.76
CA ALA A 425 26.35 -25.75 -15.42
C ALA A 425 27.50 -25.44 -14.44
N THR A 426 27.45 -24.30 -13.77
CA THR A 426 28.53 -23.85 -12.88
C THR A 426 28.01 -23.08 -11.67
N THR A 427 28.79 -23.08 -10.59
CA THR A 427 28.58 -22.19 -9.43
C THR A 427 29.41 -20.91 -9.52
N GLU A 428 30.32 -20.82 -10.49
CA GLU A 428 31.22 -19.69 -10.67
C GLU A 428 30.54 -18.57 -11.46
N ILE A 429 30.26 -17.44 -10.79
CA ILE A 429 29.65 -16.27 -11.44
C ILE A 429 30.55 -15.66 -12.52
N ALA A 430 31.88 -15.81 -12.39
CA ALA A 430 32.84 -15.30 -13.36
C ALA A 430 32.67 -15.90 -14.77
N ALA A 431 32.02 -17.07 -14.89
CA ALA A 431 31.73 -17.70 -16.19
C ALA A 431 30.83 -16.83 -17.09
N ILE A 432 30.04 -15.92 -16.52
CA ILE A 432 29.17 -15.04 -17.33
C ILE A 432 29.97 -14.02 -18.16
N ARG A 433 31.29 -13.88 -17.92
CA ARG A 433 32.18 -13.02 -18.72
C ARG A 433 32.30 -13.48 -20.18
N GLU A 434 31.91 -14.71 -20.48
CA GLU A 434 31.87 -15.25 -21.84
C GLU A 434 30.55 -14.90 -22.57
N ALA A 435 29.52 -14.44 -21.85
CA ALA A 435 28.19 -14.24 -22.39
C ALA A 435 28.01 -12.89 -23.10
N ASP A 436 27.34 -12.92 -24.25
CA ASP A 436 26.84 -11.74 -24.96
C ASP A 436 25.49 -11.28 -24.42
N LEU A 437 24.71 -12.23 -23.90
CA LEU A 437 23.38 -12.03 -23.31
C LEU A 437 23.37 -12.61 -21.90
N VAL A 438 23.02 -11.82 -20.89
CA VAL A 438 22.90 -12.28 -19.50
C VAL A 438 21.47 -12.07 -19.06
N PHE A 439 20.85 -13.09 -18.49
CA PHE A 439 19.54 -13.01 -17.86
C PHE A 439 19.70 -13.39 -16.40
N THR A 440 19.20 -12.58 -15.48
CA THR A 440 19.36 -12.82 -14.04
C THR A 440 18.03 -12.73 -13.33
N ALA A 441 17.80 -13.67 -12.42
CA ALA A 441 16.67 -13.65 -11.49
C ALA A 441 17.07 -14.39 -10.21
N THR A 442 17.68 -13.68 -9.26
CA THR A 442 18.06 -14.25 -7.97
C THR A 442 17.14 -13.82 -6.83
N SER A 443 17.38 -14.39 -5.65
CA SER A 443 16.71 -14.00 -4.40
C SER A 443 17.72 -13.41 -3.41
N ASP A 444 18.89 -12.98 -3.91
CA ASP A 444 19.95 -12.43 -3.08
C ASP A 444 19.57 -11.00 -2.65
N PRO A 445 19.79 -10.62 -1.38
CA PRO A 445 19.57 -9.24 -0.95
C PRO A 445 20.59 -8.24 -1.50
N ALA A 446 21.74 -8.70 -2.00
CA ALA A 446 22.79 -7.85 -2.56
C ALA A 446 23.00 -8.15 -4.06
N PRO A 447 23.53 -7.19 -4.84
CA PRO A 447 23.94 -7.44 -6.20
C PRO A 447 24.97 -8.57 -6.27
N VAL A 448 24.84 -9.44 -7.27
CA VAL A 448 25.73 -10.58 -7.53
C VAL A 448 26.53 -10.41 -8.83
N ILE A 449 26.11 -9.49 -9.70
CA ILE A 449 26.81 -9.17 -10.96
C ILE A 449 27.51 -7.81 -10.80
N TYR A 450 28.84 -7.82 -10.94
CA TYR A 450 29.73 -6.66 -10.86
C TYR A 450 30.50 -6.48 -12.17
N PRO A 451 31.13 -5.31 -12.43
CA PRO A 451 31.78 -5.01 -13.70
C PRO A 451 32.78 -6.08 -14.19
N GLU A 452 33.53 -6.69 -13.28
CA GLU A 452 34.53 -7.73 -13.57
C GLU A 452 33.94 -9.02 -14.15
N HIS A 453 32.65 -9.26 -13.92
CA HIS A 453 31.92 -10.42 -14.43
C HIS A 453 31.40 -10.21 -15.86
N VAL A 454 31.38 -8.99 -16.37
CA VAL A 454 30.62 -8.64 -17.58
C VAL A 454 31.54 -8.34 -18.77
N LYS A 455 31.21 -8.93 -19.92
CA LYS A 455 31.86 -8.63 -21.20
C LYS A 455 31.44 -7.25 -21.74
N PRO A 456 32.35 -6.43 -22.28
CA PRO A 456 31.98 -5.23 -23.02
C PRO A 456 30.99 -5.53 -24.16
N GLY A 457 29.97 -4.69 -24.32
CA GLY A 457 28.93 -4.89 -25.33
C GLY A 457 27.85 -5.91 -24.98
N ALA A 458 27.88 -6.50 -23.77
CA ALA A 458 26.88 -7.46 -23.32
C ALA A 458 25.54 -6.81 -22.98
N TRP A 459 24.46 -7.54 -23.23
CA TRP A 459 23.10 -7.13 -22.87
C TRP A 459 22.65 -7.93 -21.65
N ILE A 460 22.18 -7.24 -20.61
CA ILE A 460 21.81 -7.85 -19.33
C ILE A 460 20.34 -7.55 -19.05
N TYR A 461 19.53 -8.59 -18.90
CA TYR A 461 18.14 -8.50 -18.47
C TYR A 461 18.04 -8.90 -16.98
N ASP A 462 17.74 -7.92 -16.13
CA ASP A 462 17.77 -8.06 -14.66
C ASP A 462 16.37 -8.11 -14.04
N GLU A 463 15.89 -9.30 -13.74
CA GLU A 463 14.61 -9.55 -13.04
C GLU A 463 14.74 -9.53 -11.50
N GLY A 464 15.93 -9.24 -10.97
CA GLY A 464 16.17 -9.15 -9.54
C GLY A 464 15.38 -8.01 -8.88
N VAL A 465 14.69 -8.32 -7.78
CA VAL A 465 14.08 -7.29 -6.91
C VAL A 465 14.40 -7.64 -5.45
N PRO A 466 15.45 -7.04 -4.82
CA PRO A 466 16.33 -5.97 -5.33
C PRO A 466 17.18 -6.37 -6.55
N PRO A 467 17.71 -5.40 -7.34
CA PRO A 467 18.48 -5.68 -8.57
C PRO A 467 19.66 -6.60 -8.34
N ASP A 468 19.84 -7.59 -9.22
CA ASP A 468 20.98 -8.52 -9.18
C ASP A 468 22.26 -7.85 -9.71
N VAL A 469 22.10 -6.79 -10.52
CA VAL A 469 23.20 -6.09 -11.21
C VAL A 469 23.60 -4.84 -10.44
N HIS A 470 24.89 -4.76 -10.08
CA HIS A 470 25.43 -3.58 -9.42
C HIS A 470 25.40 -2.36 -10.37
N PRO A 471 25.04 -1.14 -9.91
CA PRO A 471 24.91 0.03 -10.78
C PRO A 471 26.14 0.35 -11.65
N SER A 472 27.35 0.09 -11.13
CA SER A 472 28.61 0.33 -11.86
C SER A 472 28.78 -0.55 -13.10
N VAL A 473 28.01 -1.64 -13.26
CA VAL A 473 28.03 -2.46 -14.48
C VAL A 473 27.63 -1.64 -15.72
N ARG A 474 26.84 -0.57 -15.55
CA ARG A 474 26.48 0.35 -16.64
C ARG A 474 27.67 1.15 -17.18
N GLU A 475 28.77 1.21 -16.44
CA GLU A 475 30.01 1.90 -16.85
C GLU A 475 30.89 1.02 -17.76
N VAL A 476 30.60 -0.29 -17.84
CA VAL A 476 31.33 -1.20 -18.74
C VAL A 476 31.00 -0.84 -20.20
N PRO A 477 32.02 -0.63 -21.07
CA PRO A 477 31.79 -0.13 -22.42
C PRO A 477 30.79 -0.96 -23.24
N GLY A 478 29.77 -0.28 -23.78
CA GLY A 478 28.76 -0.88 -24.64
C GLY A 478 27.76 -1.81 -23.94
N VAL A 479 27.83 -1.96 -22.61
CA VAL A 479 26.89 -2.79 -21.86
C VAL A 479 25.53 -2.12 -21.78
N ARG A 480 24.47 -2.89 -22.00
CA ARG A 480 23.07 -2.44 -21.83
C ARG A 480 22.42 -3.24 -20.72
N VAL A 481 21.98 -2.57 -19.66
CA VAL A 481 21.21 -3.18 -18.57
C VAL A 481 19.73 -2.84 -18.77
N ILE A 482 18.93 -3.87 -18.98
CA ILE A 482 17.49 -3.83 -19.24
C ILE A 482 16.79 -4.31 -17.97
N PRO A 483 15.93 -3.50 -17.34
CA PRO A 483 15.25 -3.91 -16.13
C PRO A 483 14.13 -4.89 -16.46
N GLY A 484 14.15 -6.05 -15.81
CA GLY A 484 13.13 -7.09 -15.91
C GLY A 484 11.94 -6.80 -15.00
N GLY A 485 10.78 -7.35 -15.36
CA GLY A 485 9.57 -7.21 -14.56
C GLY A 485 9.05 -5.77 -14.44
N VAL A 486 9.48 -4.85 -15.32
CA VAL A 486 9.06 -3.44 -15.31
C VAL A 486 8.03 -3.18 -16.40
N VAL A 487 6.94 -2.51 -16.01
CA VAL A 487 5.81 -2.20 -16.88
C VAL A 487 5.59 -0.69 -16.89
N ARG A 488 5.61 -0.11 -18.09
CA ARG A 488 5.14 1.25 -18.34
C ARG A 488 3.62 1.27 -18.39
N LEU A 489 3.02 2.14 -17.58
CA LEU A 489 1.58 2.34 -17.47
C LEU A 489 1.05 3.23 -18.60
N PRO A 490 -0.21 3.02 -19.06
CA PRO A 490 -0.83 3.87 -20.08
C PRO A 490 -1.31 5.21 -19.52
N GLY A 491 -1.52 6.18 -20.42
CA GLY A 491 -2.00 7.53 -20.08
C GLY A 491 -0.89 8.43 -19.53
N GLU A 492 -1.24 9.32 -18.60
CA GLU A 492 -0.32 10.23 -17.91
C GLU A 492 0.02 9.68 -16.52
N ALA A 493 0.25 8.37 -16.47
CA ALA A 493 0.42 7.63 -15.23
C ALA A 493 1.58 8.16 -14.39
N ARG A 494 1.35 8.33 -13.09
CA ARG A 494 2.36 8.80 -12.15
C ARG A 494 2.15 8.24 -10.75
N ALA A 495 3.17 7.59 -10.21
CA ALA A 495 3.27 7.28 -8.80
C ALA A 495 3.65 8.52 -7.98
N THR A 496 3.03 8.70 -6.80
CA THR A 496 3.36 9.79 -5.87
C THR A 496 4.61 9.51 -5.02
N LEU A 497 5.15 8.29 -5.11
CA LEU A 497 6.34 7.83 -4.40
C LEU A 497 7.33 7.22 -5.39
N ASP A 498 8.61 7.23 -5.03
CA ASP A 498 9.62 6.49 -5.77
C ASP A 498 9.54 5.01 -5.37
N LEU A 499 9.10 4.20 -6.33
CA LEU A 499 8.96 2.75 -6.16
C LEU A 499 10.25 1.99 -6.53
N HIS A 500 11.31 2.70 -6.94
CA HIS A 500 12.60 2.14 -7.41
C HIS A 500 12.53 1.39 -8.75
N PHE A 501 11.61 1.80 -9.64
CA PHE A 501 11.43 1.18 -10.97
C PHE A 501 11.73 2.14 -12.13
N GLY A 502 12.50 3.20 -11.88
CA GLY A 502 12.92 4.15 -12.89
C GLY A 502 11.97 5.34 -13.01
N ALA A 503 11.29 5.45 -14.15
CA ALA A 503 10.44 6.61 -14.42
C ALA A 503 9.11 6.56 -13.61
N PRO A 504 8.45 7.69 -13.32
CA PRO A 504 7.24 7.72 -12.50
C PRO A 504 6.02 6.97 -13.08
N ASP A 505 6.04 6.70 -14.39
CA ASP A 505 5.07 5.90 -15.15
C ASP A 505 5.43 4.41 -15.20
N GLN A 506 6.57 4.01 -14.60
CA GLN A 506 7.06 2.64 -14.56
C GLN A 506 6.82 2.02 -13.18
N VAL A 507 6.26 0.81 -13.19
CA VAL A 507 5.89 0.06 -11.97
C VAL A 507 6.30 -1.41 -12.13
N PRO A 508 6.40 -2.18 -11.04
CA PRO A 508 6.64 -3.61 -11.16
C PRO A 508 5.44 -4.33 -11.77
N ALA A 509 5.71 -5.43 -12.48
CA ALA A 509 4.70 -6.26 -13.13
C ALA A 509 3.62 -6.76 -12.16
N CYS A 510 3.96 -7.04 -10.90
CA CYS A 510 2.98 -7.43 -9.88
C CYS A 510 1.99 -6.31 -9.53
N LEU A 511 2.41 -5.04 -9.59
CA LEU A 511 1.52 -3.87 -9.43
C LEU A 511 0.65 -3.70 -10.67
N ALA A 512 1.23 -3.83 -11.86
CA ALA A 512 0.45 -3.83 -13.10
C ALA A 512 -0.59 -4.97 -13.15
N GLU A 513 -0.26 -6.18 -12.69
CA GLU A 513 -1.22 -7.30 -12.56
C GLU A 513 -2.40 -6.89 -11.68
N THR A 514 -2.13 -6.22 -10.56
CA THR A 514 -3.15 -5.75 -9.64
C THR A 514 -4.12 -4.78 -10.32
N MET A 515 -3.60 -3.88 -11.17
CA MET A 515 -4.41 -2.95 -11.95
C MET A 515 -5.22 -3.66 -13.04
N ILE A 516 -4.60 -4.57 -13.79
CA ILE A 516 -5.24 -5.31 -14.89
C ILE A 516 -6.34 -6.22 -14.32
N LEU A 517 -6.06 -6.95 -13.24
CA LEU A 517 -7.02 -7.82 -12.56
C LEU A 517 -8.24 -7.03 -12.06
N ALA A 518 -8.01 -5.84 -11.51
CA ALA A 518 -9.08 -4.96 -11.06
C ALA A 518 -9.89 -4.37 -12.21
N ALA A 519 -9.23 -4.04 -13.33
CA ALA A 519 -9.88 -3.48 -14.49
C ALA A 519 -10.75 -4.53 -15.19
N GLU A 520 -10.20 -5.72 -15.44
CA GLU A 520 -10.90 -6.80 -16.15
C GLU A 520 -11.96 -7.51 -15.31
N GLU A 521 -12.00 -7.27 -14.00
CA GLU A 521 -12.83 -8.01 -13.03
C GLU A 521 -12.66 -9.55 -13.13
N ALA A 522 -11.54 -10.01 -13.69
CA ALA A 522 -11.21 -11.41 -13.94
C ALA A 522 -10.67 -12.10 -12.67
N PHE A 523 -11.41 -12.03 -11.57
CA PHE A 523 -10.95 -12.41 -10.23
C PHE A 523 -10.60 -13.90 -10.09
N ASP A 524 -11.13 -14.75 -10.97
CA ASP A 524 -10.74 -16.16 -11.10
C ASP A 524 -9.29 -16.35 -11.59
N ARG A 525 -8.70 -15.32 -12.21
CA ARG A 525 -7.34 -15.31 -12.74
C ARG A 525 -6.28 -14.80 -11.76
N LYS A 526 -6.66 -14.44 -10.54
CA LYS A 526 -5.74 -13.92 -9.52
C LYS A 526 -4.58 -14.88 -9.22
N SER A 527 -3.39 -14.33 -9.02
CA SER A 527 -2.21 -15.09 -8.60
C SER A 527 -2.27 -15.32 -7.09
N LEU A 528 -2.57 -16.54 -6.65
CA LEU A 528 -2.69 -16.88 -5.24
C LEU A 528 -2.02 -18.24 -4.95
N GLY A 529 -1.21 -18.31 -3.90
CA GLY A 529 -0.47 -19.53 -3.60
C GLY A 529 0.74 -19.75 -4.51
N GLY A 530 1.21 -21.00 -4.58
CA GLY A 530 2.47 -21.38 -5.22
C GLY A 530 2.42 -21.61 -6.73
N GLU A 531 1.24 -21.85 -7.28
CA GLU A 531 1.05 -22.26 -8.67
C GLU A 531 0.81 -21.06 -9.57
N VAL A 532 1.47 -21.05 -10.73
CA VAL A 532 1.24 -20.07 -11.80
C VAL A 532 0.80 -20.85 -13.03
N ARG A 533 -0.45 -20.66 -13.44
CA ARG A 533 -1.02 -21.36 -14.60
C ARG A 533 -0.64 -20.66 -15.90
N ALA A 534 -0.25 -21.44 -16.91
CA ALA A 534 0.13 -20.90 -18.22
C ALA A 534 -1.00 -20.09 -18.88
N GLU A 535 -2.26 -20.51 -18.69
CA GLU A 535 -3.44 -19.76 -19.15
C GLU A 535 -3.54 -18.36 -18.52
N ASN A 536 -3.24 -18.22 -17.23
CA ASN A 536 -3.28 -16.92 -16.54
C ASN A 536 -2.13 -16.02 -17.02
N VAL A 537 -0.94 -16.60 -17.23
CA VAL A 537 0.19 -15.88 -17.83
C VAL A 537 -0.19 -15.32 -19.20
N GLN A 538 -0.80 -16.14 -20.06
CA GLN A 538 -1.26 -15.72 -21.38
C GLN A 538 -2.31 -14.60 -21.27
N PHE A 539 -3.32 -14.78 -20.42
CA PHE A 539 -4.37 -13.80 -20.18
C PHE A 539 -3.80 -12.43 -19.80
N PHE A 540 -2.88 -12.37 -18.84
CA PHE A 540 -2.31 -11.09 -18.42
C PHE A 540 -1.46 -10.42 -19.50
N VAL A 541 -0.72 -11.18 -20.30
CA VAL A 541 0.04 -10.61 -21.44
C VAL A 541 -0.91 -9.99 -22.47
N GLU A 542 -1.95 -10.72 -22.87
CA GLU A 542 -2.93 -10.23 -23.86
C GLU A 542 -3.72 -9.02 -23.33
N ARG A 543 -4.18 -9.08 -22.08
CA ARG A 543 -4.94 -7.99 -21.47
C ARG A 543 -4.08 -6.77 -21.18
N ALA A 544 -2.82 -6.95 -20.78
CA ALA A 544 -1.90 -5.84 -20.63
C ALA A 544 -1.76 -5.05 -21.93
N GLU A 545 -1.50 -5.75 -23.05
CA GLU A 545 -1.37 -5.12 -24.37
C GLU A 545 -2.67 -4.41 -24.77
N ALA A 546 -3.81 -5.08 -24.63
CA ALA A 546 -5.12 -4.51 -24.96
C ALA A 546 -5.47 -3.26 -24.13
N LEU A 547 -5.03 -3.19 -22.87
CA LEU A 547 -5.24 -2.05 -21.99
C LEU A 547 -4.17 -0.95 -22.14
N GLY A 548 -3.10 -1.21 -22.90
CA GLY A 548 -2.02 -0.26 -23.15
C GLY A 548 -0.85 -0.32 -22.15
N PHE A 549 -0.80 -1.32 -21.28
CA PHE A 549 0.36 -1.58 -20.42
C PHE A 549 1.49 -2.17 -21.27
N ARG A 550 2.70 -1.62 -21.17
CA ARG A 550 3.84 -2.03 -22.01
C ARG A 550 5.01 -2.48 -21.16
N VAL A 551 5.58 -3.64 -21.48
CA VAL A 551 6.81 -4.11 -20.84
C VAL A 551 7.98 -3.23 -21.29
N VAL A 552 8.85 -2.85 -20.36
CA VAL A 552 10.08 -2.10 -20.66
C VAL A 552 11.13 -3.07 -21.18
N GLU A 553 11.77 -2.74 -22.30
CA GLU A 553 12.68 -3.60 -23.07
C GLU A 553 13.87 -2.83 -23.69
#